data_AF-A0A833AP09-F1
#
_entry.id   AF-A0A833AP09-F1
#
_cell.length_a   1.000
_cell.length_b   1.000
_cell.length_c   1.000
_cell.angle_alpha   90.00
_cell.angle_beta   90.00
_cell.angle_gamma   90.00
#
_symmetry.space_group_name_H-M   'P 1'
#
loop_
_entity.id
_entity.type
_entity.pdbx_description
1 polymer ?
#
loop_
_entity_poly.entity_id
_entity_poly.type
_entity_poly.pdbx_seq_one_letter_code
_entity_poly.pdbx_strand_id
1 'polypeptide(L)' 'MSQKIKAIITGATGMVGEGVLHQCLNHSQVESVLVINRRSCGVEHEKLTEIFHKDFFDFSPMKDQLAGYNACYFCMG' A
#
# COMPACT_ATOMS: atom_id res chain seq x y z
N MET A 1 12.98 19.33 -8.11
CA MET A 1 12.05 18.27 -8.54
C MET A 1 11.20 17.89 -7.35
N SER A 2 9.86 17.87 -7.47
CA SER A 2 9.02 17.33 -6.38
C SER A 2 9.24 15.83 -6.27
N GLN A 3 9.45 15.34 -5.05
CA GLN A 3 9.52 13.90 -4.75
C GLN A 3 8.19 13.22 -5.13
N LYS A 4 8.25 12.10 -5.85
CA LYS A 4 7.07 11.27 -6.14
C LYS A 4 6.67 10.46 -4.89
N ILE A 5 5.40 10.09 -4.82
CA ILE A 5 4.84 9.33 -3.69
C ILE A 5 5.04 7.83 -3.94
N LYS A 6 5.60 7.16 -2.94
CA LYS A 6 5.69 5.71 -2.81
C LYS A 6 4.90 5.34 -1.57
N ALA A 7 3.67 4.88 -1.77
CA ALA A 7 2.69 4.71 -0.71
C ALA A 7 2.62 3.27 -0.22
N ILE A 8 2.54 3.09 1.10
CA ILE A 8 2.08 1.85 1.72
C ILE A 8 0.60 2.03 2.09
N ILE A 9 -0.23 1.02 1.83
CA ILE A 9 -1.64 0.99 2.23
C ILE A 9 -1.91 -0.30 2.99
N THR A 10 -2.44 -0.17 4.20
CA THR A 10 -2.97 -1.31 4.96
C THR A 10 -4.49 -1.27 4.95
N GLY A 11 -5.16 -2.42 4.90
CA GLY A 11 -6.63 -2.46 4.93
C GLY A 11 -7.27 -2.01 3.62
N ALA A 12 -6.60 -2.24 2.49
CA ALA A 12 -7.07 -1.80 1.17
C ALA A 12 -8.37 -2.46 0.71
N THR A 13 -8.81 -3.56 1.36
CA THR A 13 -10.11 -4.21 1.08
C THR A 13 -11.29 -3.62 1.87
N GLY A 14 -11.05 -2.63 2.72
CA GLY A 14 -12.11 -1.92 3.45
C GLY A 14 -12.60 -0.70 2.68
N MET A 15 -13.76 -0.17 3.05
CA MET A 15 -14.42 0.95 2.35
C MET A 15 -13.50 2.17 2.13
N VAL A 16 -12.73 2.55 3.16
CA VAL A 16 -11.79 3.69 3.05
C VAL A 16 -10.54 3.28 2.27
N GLY A 17 -9.96 2.12 2.58
CA GLY A 17 -8.73 1.64 1.95
C GLY A 17 -8.87 1.43 0.45
N GLU A 18 -10.05 0.99 -0.01
CA GLU A 18 -10.36 0.82 -1.43
C GLU A 18 -10.33 2.16 -2.17
N GLY A 19 -10.95 3.19 -1.59
CA GLY A 19 -10.93 4.55 -2.14
C GLY A 19 -9.51 5.13 -2.19
N VAL A 20 -8.72 4.92 -1.15
CA VAL A 20 -7.30 5.37 -1.11
C VAL A 20 -6.48 4.64 -2.18
N LEU A 21 -6.64 3.32 -2.31
CA LEU A 21 -5.95 2.54 -3.34
C LEU A 21 -6.32 3.05 -4.74
N HIS A 22 -7.61 3.22 -5.03
CA HIS A 22 -8.07 3.74 -6.31
C HIS A 22 -7.45 5.10 -6.66
N GLN A 23 -7.42 6.04 -5.71
CA GLN A 23 -6.79 7.34 -5.95
C GLN A 23 -5.28 7.22 -6.17
N CYS A 24 -4.59 6.38 -5.38
CA CYS A 24 -3.15 6.21 -5.52
C CYS A 24 -2.76 5.63 -6.89
N LEU A 25 -3.51 4.65 -7.42
CA LEU A 25 -3.21 4.06 -8.72
C LEU A 25 -3.40 5.07 -9.86
N ASN A 26 -4.45 5.90 -9.80
CA ASN A 26 -4.79 6.87 -10.84
C ASN A 26 -4.00 8.20 -10.76
N HIS A 27 -3.39 8.52 -9.61
CA HIS A 27 -2.74 9.81 -9.42
C HIS A 27 -1.32 9.86 -10.01
N SER A 28 -1.03 10.90 -10.80
CA SER A 28 0.25 11.03 -11.53
C SER A 28 1.45 11.30 -10.63
N GLN A 29 1.23 11.81 -9.41
CA GLN A 29 2.31 12.00 -8.43
C GLN A 29 2.64 10.73 -7.63
N VAL A 30 1.84 9.68 -7.76
CA VAL A 30 2.12 8.37 -7.13
C VAL A 30 2.87 7.50 -8.14
N GLU A 31 4.06 7.09 -7.73
CA GLU A 31 4.96 6.23 -8.50
C GLU A 31 4.71 4.75 -8.19
N SER A 32 4.56 4.38 -6.92
CA SER A 32 4.32 3.01 -6.50
C SER A 32 3.39 2.92 -5.29
N VAL A 33 2.70 1.79 -5.19
CA VAL A 33 1.78 1.45 -4.11
C VAL A 33 2.10 0.04 -3.63
N LEU A 34 2.41 -0.10 -2.35
CA LEU A 34 2.48 -1.38 -1.65
C LEU A 34 1.23 -1.57 -0.81
N VAL A 35 0.47 -2.62 -1.10
CA VAL A 35 -0.65 -3.05 -0.27
C VAL A 35 -0.19 -4.16 0.66
N ILE A 36 -0.41 -3.98 1.97
CA ILE A 36 -0.17 -5.01 2.98
C ILE A 36 -1.52 -5.43 3.55
N ASN A 37 -1.96 -6.64 3.22
CA ASN A 37 -3.27 -7.17 3.59
C ASN A 37 -3.18 -8.63 4.07
N ARG A 38 -4.29 -9.15 4.62
CA ARG A 38 -4.44 -10.58 4.96
C ARG A 38 -4.99 -11.42 3.80
N ARG A 39 -5.53 -10.78 2.77
CA ARG A 39 -6.19 -11.36 1.60
C ARG A 39 -6.00 -10.42 0.41
N SER A 40 -6.14 -10.95 -0.80
CA SER A 40 -5.95 -10.14 -2.00
C SER A 40 -6.97 -9.00 -2.09
N CYS A 41 -6.51 -7.84 -2.58
CA CYS A 41 -7.35 -6.73 -3.00
C CYS A 41 -7.99 -6.95 -4.39
N GLY A 42 -7.56 -7.97 -5.15
CA GLY A 42 -8.15 -8.33 -6.44
C GLY A 42 -7.92 -7.30 -7.55
N VAL A 43 -6.92 -6.42 -7.38
CA VAL A 43 -6.55 -5.39 -8.34
C VAL A 43 -5.22 -5.74 -8.98
N GLU A 44 -5.14 -5.65 -10.31
CA GLU A 44 -3.90 -5.74 -11.07
C GLU A 44 -3.56 -4.35 -11.63
N HIS A 45 -2.35 -3.86 -11.35
CA HIS A 45 -1.92 -2.54 -11.81
C HIS A 45 -0.38 -2.44 -11.81
N GLU A 46 0.21 -1.72 -12.77
CA GLU A 46 1.67 -1.59 -12.92
C GLU A 46 2.37 -0.98 -11.68
N LYS A 47 1.67 -0.06 -11.00
CA LYS A 47 2.15 0.60 -9.78
C LYS A 47 1.96 -0.23 -8.51
N LEU A 48 1.19 -1.32 -8.57
CA LEU A 48 0.73 -2.04 -7.39
C LEU A 48 1.60 -3.26 -7.11
N THR A 49 2.07 -3.36 -5.87
CA THR A 49 2.63 -4.59 -5.30
C THR A 49 1.79 -4.99 -4.10
N GLU A 50 1.52 -6.28 -3.93
CA GLU A 50 0.73 -6.81 -2.83
C GLU A 50 1.58 -7.78 -2.00
N ILE A 51 1.58 -7.60 -0.68
CA ILE A 51 2.20 -8.50 0.30
C ILE A 51 1.14 -8.99 1.27
N PHE A 52 1.15 -10.29 1.53
CA PHE A 52 0.31 -10.90 2.55
C PHE A 52 1.03 -10.93 3.89
N HIS A 53 0.47 -10.23 4.87
CA HIS A 53 0.96 -10.22 6.24
C HIS A 53 -0.16 -10.60 7.19
N LYS A 54 0.14 -11.48 8.15
CA LYS A 54 -0.84 -11.93 9.14
C LYS A 54 -0.83 -11.08 10.40
N ASP A 55 0.36 -10.73 10.89
CA ASP A 55 0.54 -10.05 12.17
C ASP A 55 0.99 -8.60 11.99
N PHE A 56 0.04 -7.67 11.97
CA PHE A 56 0.32 -6.25 11.80
C PHE A 56 0.93 -5.59 13.05
N PHE A 57 1.20 -6.34 14.12
CA PHE A 57 1.99 -5.86 15.25
C PHE A 57 3.49 -6.16 15.08
N ASP A 58 3.87 -7.04 14.13
CA ASP A 58 5.27 -7.39 13.86
C ASP A 58 5.63 -7.38 12.38
N PHE A 59 6.13 -6.23 11.92
CA PHE A 59 6.66 -6.04 10.57
C PHE A 59 8.13 -6.45 10.42
N SER A 60 8.79 -6.94 11.47
CA SER A 60 10.21 -7.33 11.42
C SER A 60 10.54 -8.26 10.25
N PRO A 61 9.69 -9.26 9.88
CA PRO A 61 9.97 -10.17 8.77
C PRO A 61 10.02 -9.51 7.39
N MET A 62 9.50 -8.29 7.23
CA MET A 62 9.41 -7.61 5.93
C MET A 62 10.03 -6.22 5.93
N LYS A 63 10.81 -5.88 6.95
CA LYS A 63 11.44 -4.56 7.13
C LYS A 63 12.11 -4.05 5.86
N ASP A 64 12.83 -4.90 5.15
CA ASP A 64 13.56 -4.51 3.92
C ASP A 64 12.62 -4.18 2.76
N GLN A 65 11.42 -4.78 2.71
CA GLN A 65 10.41 -4.51 1.70
C GLN A 65 9.67 -3.19 1.94
N LEU A 66 9.75 -2.64 3.16
CA LEU A 66 9.17 -1.34 3.51
C LEU A 66 10.12 -0.17 3.21
N ALA A 67 11.38 -0.44 2.90
CA ALA A 67 12.37 0.58 2.63
C ALA A 67 12.05 1.38 1.35
N GLY A 68 12.32 2.69 1.37
CA GLY A 68 12.13 3.57 0.21
C GLY A 68 10.71 4.08 0.00
N TYR A 69 9.72 3.58 0.74
CA TYR A 69 8.39 4.18 0.81
C TYR A 69 8.41 5.45 1.64
N ASN A 70 7.67 6.47 1.21
CA ASN A 70 7.68 7.81 1.83
C ASN A 70 6.29 8.28 2.30
N ALA A 71 5.26 7.46 2.11
CA ALA A 71 3.92 7.68 2.65
C ALA A 71 3.32 6.36 3.15
N CYS A 72 2.48 6.43 4.18
CA CYS A 72 1.72 5.29 4.69
C CYS A 72 0.28 5.71 5.00
N TYR A 73 -0.68 4.98 4.42
CA TYR A 73 -2.11 5.11 4.67
C TYR A 73 -2.58 3.91 5.48
N PHE A 74 -2.78 4.15 6.78
CA PHE A 74 -3.21 3.13 7.71
C PHE A 74 -4.74 3.07 7.77
N CYS A 75 -5.36 2.28 6.88
CA CYS A 75 -6.82 2.16 6.75
C CYS A 75 -7.39 0.88 7.38
N MET A 76 -6.67 0.25 8.32
CA MET A 76 -7.21 -0.86 9.09
C MET A 76 -8.17 -0.36 10.18
N GLY A 77 -9.27 -1.10 10.35
CA GLY A 77 -10.21 -0.96 11.46
C GLY A 77 -10.59 -2.33 12.02
#